data_AF-A0A847MXY3-F1
#
_entry.id   AF-A0A847MXY3-F1
#
_cell.length_a   1.000
_cell.length_b   1.000
_cell.length_c   1.000
_cell.angle_alpha   90.00
_cell.angle_beta   90.00
_cell.angle_gamma   90.00
#
_symmetry.space_group_name_H-M   'P 1'
#
loop_
_entity.id
_entity.type
_entity.pdbx_description
1 polymer ?
#
loop_
_entity_poly.entity_id
_entity_poly.type
_entity_poly.pdbx_seq_one_letter_code
_entity_poly.pdbx_strand_id
1 'polypeptide(L)' 'MPPIKKIVTWIVVIFLLYAILTSPQNAADIFRNIWDIIYGGVRNIFEFFNSLLTSG' A
#
# COMPACT_ATOMS: atom_id res chain seq x y z
N MET A 1 18.88 -11.32 -28.62
CA MET A 1 19.21 -10.40 -27.51
C MET A 1 18.08 -10.50 -26.49
N PRO A 2 18.33 -10.80 -25.22
CA PRO A 2 17.27 -10.73 -24.22
C PRO A 2 16.67 -9.32 -24.29
N PRO A 3 15.33 -9.17 -24.32
CA PRO A 3 14.73 -7.85 -24.41
C PRO A 3 15.19 -7.05 -23.18
N ILE A 4 15.79 -5.88 -23.40
CA ILE A 4 16.31 -4.97 -22.36
C ILE A 4 15.29 -4.79 -21.22
N LYS A 5 14.00 -4.74 -21.58
CA LYS A 5 12.87 -4.72 -20.64
C LYS A 5 12.95 -5.80 -19.56
N LYS A 6 13.25 -7.05 -19.92
CA LYS A 6 13.33 -8.17 -18.98
C LYS A 6 14.46 -7.97 -17.97
N ILE A 7 15.61 -7.49 -18.41
CA ILE A 7 16.77 -7.23 -17.55
C ILE A 7 16.45 -6.09 -16.57
N VAL A 8 15.90 -4.99 -17.07
CA VAL A 8 15.49 -3.84 -16.24
C VAL A 8 14.44 -4.27 -15.20
N THR A 9 13.42 -5.03 -15.60
CA THR A 9 12.41 -5.56 -14.66
C THR A 9 13.06 -6.40 -13.56
N TRP A 10 13.96 -7.32 -13.91
CA TRP A 10 14.64 -8.15 -12.91
C TRP A 10 15.54 -7.35 -11.96
N ILE A 11 16.22 -6.32 -12.45
CA ILE A 11 17.01 -5.40 -11.61
C ILE A 11 16.09 -4.68 -10.61
N VAL A 12 14.95 -4.15 -11.07
CA VAL A 12 13.97 -3.48 -10.20
C VAL A 12 13.42 -4.46 -9.15
N VAL A 13 13.09 -5.69 -9.55
CA VAL A 13 12.59 -6.72 -8.62
C VAL A 13 13.63 -7.04 -7.53
N ILE A 14 14.88 -7.28 -7.91
CA ILE A 14 15.96 -7.57 -6.95
C ILE A 14 16.19 -6.38 -6.01
N PHE A 15 16.17 -5.16 -6.54
CA PHE A 15 16.29 -3.95 -5.75
C PHE A 15 15.14 -3.81 -4.72
N LEU A 16 13.90 -4.06 -5.13
CA LEU A 16 12.75 -4.01 -4.23
C LEU A 16 12.83 -5.07 -3.13
N LEU A 17 13.22 -6.31 -3.48
CA LEU A 17 13.45 -7.36 -2.50
C LEU A 17 14.55 -6.96 -1.50
N TYR A 18 15.66 -6.42 -1.99
CA TYR A 18 16.73 -5.92 -1.14
C TYR A 18 16.26 -4.80 -0.20
N ALA A 19 15.49 -3.83 -0.71
CA ALA A 19 14.97 -2.73 0.08
C ALA A 19 14.05 -3.21 1.20
N ILE A 20 13.17 -4.18 0.91
CA ILE A 20 12.27 -4.80 1.90
C ILE A 20 13.07 -5.56 2.97
N LEU A 21 14.07 -6.36 2.55
CA LEU A 21 14.86 -7.17 3.49
C LEU A 21 15.85 -6.34 4.33
N THR A 22 16.39 -5.25 3.77
CA THR A 22 17.36 -4.37 4.45
C THR A 22 16.67 -3.41 5.41
N SER A 23 15.50 -2.89 5.03
CA SER A 23 14.75 -1.90 5.79
C SER A 23 13.29 -2.32 5.99
N PRO A 24 13.03 -3.45 6.67
CA PRO A 24 11.68 -4.01 6.83
C PRO A 24 10.76 -3.06 7.60
N GLN A 25 11.29 -2.32 8.58
CA GLN A 25 10.55 -1.28 9.31
C GLN A 25 9.99 -0.21 8.37
N ASN A 26 10.86 0.39 7.54
CA ASN A 26 10.44 1.44 6.62
C ASN A 26 9.38 0.93 5.63
N ALA A 27 9.54 -0.30 5.11
CA ALA A 27 8.54 -0.91 4.25
C ALA A 27 7.21 -1.12 5.00
N ALA A 28 7.26 -1.68 6.21
CA ALA A 28 6.08 -1.90 7.04
C ALA A 28 5.35 -0.59 7.38
N ASP A 29 6.08 0.49 7.66
CA ASP A 29 5.52 1.81 7.95
C ASP A 29 4.79 2.38 6.74
N ILE A 30 5.37 2.28 5.54
CA ILE A 30 4.71 2.71 4.29
C ILE A 30 3.41 1.93 4.08
N PHE A 31 3.44 0.61 4.22
CA PHE A 31 2.24 -0.23 4.07
C PHE A 31 1.19 0.09 5.13
N ARG A 32 1.59 0.30 6.39
CA ARG A 32 0.68 0.69 7.48
C ARG A 32 0.01 2.03 7.21
N ASN A 33 0.79 3.03 6.81
CA ASN A 33 0.25 4.35 6.50
C ASN A 33 -0.79 4.30 5.37
N ILE A 34 -0.51 3.53 4.31
CA ILE A 34 -1.47 3.33 3.21
C ILE A 34 -2.75 2.65 3.73
N TRP A 35 -2.59 1.61 4.54
CA TRP A 35 -3.71 0.86 5.10
C TRP A 35 -4.57 1.71 6.03
N ASP A 36 -3.95 2.54 6.88
CA ASP A 36 -4.65 3.44 7.79
C ASP A 36 -5.47 4.49 7.04
N ILE A 37 -4.96 5.00 5.92
CA ILE A 37 -5.72 5.92 5.04
C ILE A 37 -6.95 5.22 4.47
N ILE A 38 -6.79 3.98 3.98
CA ILE A 38 -7.90 3.20 3.42
C ILE A 38 -8.94 2.90 4.50
N TYR A 39 -8.52 2.43 5.67
CA TYR A 39 -9.41 2.10 6.79
C TYR A 39 -10.12 3.34 7.33
N GLY A 40 -9.39 4.44 7.49
CA GLY A 40 -9.96 5.73 7.89
C GLY A 40 -11.01 6.20 6.89
N GLY A 41 -10.71 6.15 5.59
CA GLY A 41 -11.66 6.51 4.54
C GLY A 41 -12.91 5.65 4.55
N VAL A 42 -12.76 4.33 4.61
CA VAL A 42 -13.88 3.39 4.68
C VAL A 42 -14.72 3.63 5.94
N ARG A 43 -14.09 3.78 7.11
CA ARG A 43 -14.78 4.05 8.37
C ARG A 43 -15.60 5.34 8.31
N ASN A 44 -15.02 6.42 7.78
CA ASN A 44 -15.72 7.69 7.63
C ASN A 44 -16.97 7.57 6.74
N ILE A 45 -16.89 6.76 5.68
CA ILE A 45 -18.03 6.46 4.81
C ILE A 45 -19.11 5.71 5.59
N PHE A 46 -18.73 4.67 6.35
CA PHE A 46 -19.67 3.93 7.19
C PHE A 46 -20.34 4.81 8.24
N GLU A 47 -19.56 5.66 8.93
CA GLU A 47 -20.09 6.60 9.93
C GLU A 47 -21.07 7.60 9.30
N PHE A 48 -20.78 8.09 8.10
CA PHE A 48 -21.70 8.95 7.34
C PHE A 48 -23.04 8.26 7.05
N PHE A 49 -23.02 7.04 6.49
CA PHE A 49 -24.25 6.30 6.22
C PHE A 49 -25.02 5.92 7.49
N ASN A 50 -24.31 5.55 8.56
CA ASN A 50 -24.94 5.26 9.85
C ASN A 50 -25.63 6.50 10.44
N SER A 51 -25.01 7.68 10.30
CA SER A 51 -25.62 8.95 10.69
C SER A 51 -26.89 9.22 9.90
N LEU A 52 -26.91 8.99 8.58
CA LEU A 52 -28.11 9.18 7.75
C LEU A 52 -29.23 8.20 8.12
N LEU A 53 -28.91 6.92 8.35
CA LEU A 53 -29.91 5.90 8.69
C LEU A 53 -30.47 6.05 10.11
N THR A 54 -29.68 6.58 11.04
CA THR A 54 -30.11 6.82 12.42
C THR A 54 -30.84 8.16 12.58
N SER A 55 -30.60 9.10 11.66
CA SER A 55 -31.23 10.44 11.65
C SER A 55 -32.50 10.53 10.80
N GLY A 56 -32.93 9.43 10.16
CA GLY A 56 -34.19 9.30 9.42
C GLY A 56 -35.23 8.52 10.21
#